data_AF-S2XJ66-F1
#
_entry.id   AF-S2XJ66-F1
#
_cell.length_a   1.000
_cell.length_b   1.000
_cell.length_c   1.000
_cell.angle_alpha   90.00
_cell.angle_beta   90.00
_cell.angle_gamma   90.00
#
_symmetry.space_group_name_H-M   'P 1'
#
loop_
_entity.id
_entity.type
_entity.pdbx_description
1 polymer ?
#
loop_
_entity_poly.entity_id
_entity_poly.type
_entity_poly.pdbx_seq_one_letter_code
_entity_poly.pdbx_strand_id
1 'polypeptide(L)'
;MEKVLRKSGLYGLVFGLAVSILFVSYKEIQEVDNGGQLITYKPFLDYFIAILRFGIIGMFLGVFIGWKDYEKKHKTQQQGKTYYILAFFVVFLISSILMLILNW
;
A
#
# COMPACT_ATOMS: atom_id res chain seq x y z
N MET A 1 21.75 -6.22 -6.52
CA MET A 1 20.75 -5.27 -5.98
C MET A 1 19.50 -5.17 -6.86
N GLU A 2 19.60 -4.78 -8.14
CA GLU A 2 18.46 -4.51 -9.02
C GLU A 2 17.48 -5.68 -9.19
N LYS A 3 17.97 -6.89 -9.45
CA LYS A 3 17.11 -8.10 -9.58
C LYS A 3 16.32 -8.42 -8.31
N VAL A 4 16.88 -8.11 -7.13
CA VAL A 4 16.24 -8.37 -5.83
C VAL A 4 15.15 -7.33 -5.58
N LEU A 5 15.45 -6.04 -5.78
CA LEU A 5 14.51 -4.94 -5.67
C LEU A 5 13.34 -5.07 -6.65
N ARG A 6 13.62 -5.49 -7.90
CA ARG A 6 12.57 -5.68 -8.92
C ARG A 6 11.61 -6.80 -8.54
N LYS A 7 12.16 -7.93 -8.04
CA LYS A 7 11.34 -9.03 -7.53
C LYS A 7 10.52 -8.60 -6.31
N SER A 8 11.15 -7.98 -5.33
CA SER A 8 10.48 -7.59 -4.09
C SER A 8 9.41 -6.52 -4.31
N GLY A 9 9.62 -5.59 -5.24
CA GLY A 9 8.59 -4.64 -5.67
C GLY A 9 7.41 -5.32 -6.36
N LEU A 10 7.65 -6.29 -7.26
CA LEU A 10 6.57 -7.02 -7.92
C LEU A 10 5.75 -7.85 -6.91
N TYR A 11 6.42 -8.53 -5.97
CA TYR A 11 5.75 -9.26 -4.89
C TYR A 11 4.97 -8.30 -3.98
N GLY A 12 5.53 -7.13 -3.66
CA GLY A 12 4.84 -6.09 -2.90
C GLY A 12 3.59 -5.58 -3.61
N LEU A 13 3.63 -5.41 -4.93
CA LEU A 13 2.47 -4.98 -5.73
C LEU A 13 1.36 -6.02 -5.69
N VAL A 14 1.68 -7.29 -5.94
CA VAL A 14 0.69 -8.38 -5.92
C VAL A 14 0.09 -8.53 -4.53
N PHE A 15 0.92 -8.44 -3.48
CA PHE A 15 0.44 -8.47 -2.10
C PHE A 15 -0.47 -7.27 -1.77
N GLY A 16 -0.08 -6.06 -2.18
CA GLY A 16 -0.89 -4.85 -1.99
C GLY A 16 -2.25 -4.95 -2.68
N LEU A 17 -2.29 -5.49 -3.90
CA LEU A 17 -3.54 -5.76 -4.60
C LEU A 17 -4.39 -6.80 -3.86
N ALA A 18 -3.80 -7.91 -3.41
CA ALA A 18 -4.52 -8.94 -2.67
C ALA A 18 -5.15 -8.41 -1.37
N VAL A 19 -4.40 -7.62 -0.60
CA VAL A 19 -4.91 -6.97 0.61
C VAL A 19 -6.02 -5.98 0.28
N SER A 20 -5.85 -5.19 -0.78
CA SER A 20 -6.86 -4.19 -1.15
C SER A 20 -8.22 -4.78 -1.51
N ILE A 21 -8.26 -5.96 -2.14
CA ILE A 21 -9.52 -6.64 -2.48
C ILE A 21 -10.28 -7.05 -1.20
N LEU A 22 -9.56 -7.34 -0.11
CA LEU A 22 -10.16 -7.74 1.18
C LEU A 22 -10.68 -6.54 1.99
N PHE A 23 -10.02 -5.38 1.90
CA PHE A 23 -10.33 -4.22 2.74
C PHE A 23 -11.13 -3.12 2.05
N VAL A 24 -11.12 -3.05 0.71
CA VAL A 24 -11.90 -2.06 -0.02
C VAL A 24 -13.33 -2.56 -0.18
N SER A 25 -14.27 -1.91 0.51
CA SER A 25 -15.69 -2.19 0.37
C SER A 25 -16.23 -1.68 -0.97
N TYR A 26 -16.81 -2.59 -1.75
CA TYR A 26 -17.51 -2.26 -3.01
C TYR A 26 -18.89 -1.62 -2.78
N LYS A 27 -19.51 -1.89 -1.63
CA LYS A 27 -20.83 -1.39 -1.26
C LYS A 27 -20.81 -0.75 0.13
N GLU A 28 -21.62 0.28 0.29
CA GLU A 28 -21.95 0.86 1.58
C GLU A 28 -23.37 0.46 1.94
N ILE A 29 -23.55 -0.07 3.14
CA ILE A 29 -24.85 -0.47 3.67
C ILE A 29 -25.21 0.55 4.74
N GLN A 30 -26.27 1.31 4.51
CA GLN A 30 -26.85 2.20 5.51
C GLN A 30 -28.14 1.56 6.03
N GLU A 31 -28.24 1.44 7.35
CA GLU A 31 -29.48 1.04 8.01
C GLU A 31 -30.43 2.24 8.02
N VAL A 32 -31.61 2.06 7.45
CA VAL A 32 -32.68 3.07 7.44
C VAL A 32 -33.71 2.67 8.49
N ASP A 33 -34.29 3.68 9.14
CA ASP A 33 -35.32 3.47 10.17
C ASP A 33 -36.48 2.61 9.62
N ASN A 34 -37.05 1.74 10.47
CA ASN A 34 -37.93 0.60 10.13
C ASN A 34 -37.25 -0.65 9.50
N GLY A 35 -35.95 -0.88 9.74
CA GLY A 35 -35.30 -2.15 9.38
C GLY A 35 -35.05 -2.34 7.89
N GLY A 36 -35.16 -1.27 7.09
CA GLY A 36 -34.76 -1.26 5.69
C GLY A 36 -33.26 -1.10 5.54
N GLN A 37 -32.66 -1.77 4.56
CA GLN A 37 -31.25 -1.58 4.21
C GLN A 37 -31.15 -0.79 2.90
N LEU A 38 -30.48 0.36 2.93
CA LEU A 38 -30.09 1.09 1.73
C LEU A 38 -28.69 0.62 1.33
N ILE A 39 -28.59 0.01 0.14
CA ILE A 39 -27.32 -0.47 -0.41
C ILE A 39 -26.89 0.49 -1.52
N THR A 40 -25.83 1.25 -1.26
CA THR A 40 -25.23 2.15 -2.25
C THR A 40 -23.97 1.48 -2.80
N TYR A 41 -23.95 1.22 -4.10
CA TYR A 41 -22.78 0.67 -4.79
C TYR A 41 -21.81 1.78 -5.19
N LYS A 42 -20.51 1.56 -4.96
CA LYS A 42 -19.50 2.51 -5.47
C LYS A 42 -19.35 2.37 -6.97
N PRO A 43 -19.12 3.49 -7.70
CA PRO A 43 -18.74 3.43 -9.09
C PRO A 43 -17.53 2.50 -9.29
N PHE A 44 -17.58 1.65 -10.32
CA PHE A 44 -16.52 0.67 -10.59
C PHE A 44 -15.13 1.32 -10.71
N LEU A 45 -15.07 2.51 -11.34
CA LEU A 45 -13.81 3.25 -11.50
C LEU A 45 -13.22 3.68 -10.16
N ASP A 46 -14.03 4.20 -9.25
CA ASP A 46 -13.57 4.65 -7.93
C ASP A 46 -13.07 3.47 -7.08
N TYR A 47 -13.78 2.34 -7.17
CA TYR A 47 -13.37 1.09 -6.53
C TYR A 47 -12.02 0.59 -7.09
N PHE A 48 -11.87 0.56 -8.42
CA PHE A 48 -10.63 0.12 -9.06
C PHE A 48 -9.45 1.04 -8.74
N ILE A 49 -9.67 2.35 -8.72
CA ILE A 49 -8.65 3.35 -8.34
C ILE A 49 -8.22 3.13 -6.88
N ALA A 50 -9.15 2.85 -5.97
CA ALA A 50 -8.82 2.56 -4.58
C ALA A 50 -7.92 1.31 -4.46
N ILE A 51 -8.27 0.22 -5.14
CA ILE A 51 -7.46 -1.01 -5.20
C ILE A 51 -6.06 -0.73 -5.74
N LEU A 52 -5.96 0.00 -6.85
CA LEU A 52 -4.68 0.28 -7.50
C LEU A 52 -3.76 1.12 -6.59
N ARG A 53 -4.33 2.09 -5.84
CA ARG A 53 -3.58 2.89 -4.86
C ARG A 53 -2.94 2.00 -3.79
N PHE A 54 -3.69 1.07 -3.22
CA PHE A 54 -3.15 0.10 -2.26
C PHE A 54 -2.10 -0.84 -2.88
N GLY A 55 -2.29 -1.26 -4.13
CA GLY A 55 -1.29 -2.01 -4.88
C GLY A 55 0.04 -1.27 -5.01
N ILE A 56 0.00 0.02 -5.33
CA ILE A 56 1.20 0.87 -5.42
C ILE A 56 1.87 1.02 -4.06
N ILE A 57 1.10 1.25 -2.99
CA ILE A 57 1.64 1.30 -1.61
C ILE A 57 2.34 -0.02 -1.25
N GLY A 58 1.72 -1.15 -1.58
CA GLY A 58 2.32 -2.48 -1.41
C GLY A 58 3.62 -2.67 -2.21
N MET A 59 3.68 -2.16 -3.45
CA MET A 59 4.90 -2.18 -4.26
C MET A 59 6.06 -1.47 -3.56
N PHE A 60 5.82 -0.26 -3.06
CA PHE A 60 6.81 0.51 -2.32
C PHE A 60 7.26 -0.24 -1.05
N LEU A 61 6.32 -0.78 -0.27
CA LEU A 61 6.65 -1.61 0.89
C LEU A 61 7.52 -2.83 0.53
N GLY A 62 7.21 -3.52 -0.57
CA GLY A 62 8.00 -4.65 -1.06
C GLY A 62 9.41 -4.25 -1.48
N VAL A 63 9.57 -3.08 -2.12
CA VAL A 63 10.89 -2.51 -2.44
C VAL A 63 11.67 -2.21 -1.16
N PHE A 64 11.03 -1.61 -0.14
CA PHE A 64 11.67 -1.30 1.14
C PHE A 64 12.18 -2.55 1.86
N ILE A 65 11.34 -3.58 1.97
CA ILE A 65 11.69 -4.84 2.63
C ILE A 65 12.83 -5.53 1.87
N GLY A 66 12.75 -5.60 0.54
CA GLY A 66 13.81 -6.19 -0.28
C GLY A 66 15.14 -5.43 -0.20
N TRP A 67 15.08 -4.11 -0.06
CA TRP A 67 16.27 -3.30 0.17
C TRP A 67 16.90 -3.55 1.53
N LYS A 68 16.09 -3.56 2.61
CA LYS A 68 16.55 -3.87 3.98
C LYS A 68 17.15 -5.27 4.10
N ASP A 69 16.56 -6.27 3.45
CA ASP A 69 17.09 -7.65 3.45
C ASP A 69 18.43 -7.72 2.69
N TYR A 70 18.55 -7.00 1.58
CA TYR A 70 19.81 -6.90 0.83
C TYR A 70 20.92 -6.20 1.64
N GLU A 71 20.60 -5.10 2.33
CA GLU A 71 21.53 -4.38 3.21
C GLU A 71 21.98 -5.25 4.39
N LYS A 72 21.07 -6.04 4.98
CA LYS A 72 21.39 -6.97 6.08
C LYS A 72 22.34 -8.09 5.64
N LYS A 73 22.16 -8.63 4.42
CA LYS A 73 22.98 -9.74 3.87
C LYS A 73 24.35 -9.28 3.38
N HIS A 74 24.45 -8.08 2.85
CA HIS A 74 25.70 -7.50 2.41
C HIS A 74 26.05 -6.37 3.35
N LYS A 75 26.75 -6.68 4.46
CA LYS A 75 27.32 -5.71 5.43
C LYS A 75 28.07 -4.60 4.68
N THR A 76 27.38 -3.54 4.28
CA THR A 76 27.93 -2.51 3.39
C THR A 76 28.07 -1.21 4.17
N GLN A 77 29.30 -0.69 4.17
CA GLN A 77 29.81 0.51 4.83
C GLN A 77 29.19 1.86 4.38
N GLN A 78 27.97 1.90 3.83
CA GLN A 78 27.37 3.13 3.29
C GLN A 78 26.24 3.68 4.18
N GLN A 79 26.51 3.89 5.47
CA GLN A 79 25.53 4.45 6.40
C GLN A 79 25.03 5.85 6.02
N GLY A 80 25.84 6.65 5.30
CA GLY A 80 25.49 8.04 4.97
C GLY A 80 24.42 8.23 3.89
N LYS A 81 24.23 7.27 2.97
CA LYS A 81 23.21 7.37 1.89
C LYS A 81 21.90 6.66 2.22
N THR A 82 21.91 5.69 3.14
CA THR A 82 20.73 4.94 3.57
C THR A 82 19.72 5.84 4.31
N TYR A 83 20.18 6.85 5.03
CA TYR A 83 19.32 7.73 5.85
C TYR A 83 18.23 8.44 5.05
N TYR A 84 18.56 9.00 3.88
CA TYR A 84 17.61 9.74 3.05
C TYR A 84 16.49 8.87 2.49
N ILE A 85 16.82 7.64 2.07
CA ILE A 85 15.83 6.72 1.52
C ILE A 85 14.94 6.19 2.64
N LEU A 86 15.48 5.97 3.84
CA LEU A 86 14.68 5.56 5.00
C LEU A 86 13.71 6.68 5.42
N ALA A 87 14.18 7.93 5.46
CA ALA A 87 13.33 9.10 5.70
C ALA A 87 12.23 9.25 4.63
N PHE A 88 12.58 9.08 3.34
CA PHE A 88 11.60 9.07 2.25
C PHE A 88 10.51 8.01 2.46
N PHE A 89 10.88 6.78 2.83
CA PHE A 89 9.92 5.71 3.08
C PHE A 89 9.01 5.98 4.28
N VAL A 90 9.55 6.56 5.35
CA VAL A 90 8.76 6.94 6.53
C VAL A 90 7.75 8.02 6.17
N VAL A 91 8.18 9.08 5.46
CA VAL A 91 7.28 10.14 5.00
C VAL A 91 6.23 9.61 4.03
N PHE A 92 6.63 8.74 3.10
CA PHE A 92 5.71 8.09 2.16
C PHE A 92 4.65 7.25 2.87
N LEU A 93 5.04 6.47 3.90
CA LEU A 93 4.10 5.68 4.70
C LEU A 93 3.15 6.55 5.51
N ILE A 94 3.66 7.58 6.18
CA ILE A 94 2.84 8.51 6.96
C ILE A 94 1.85 9.23 6.04
N SER A 95 2.28 9.69 4.87
CA SER A 95 1.42 10.32 3.87
C SER A 95 0.34 9.35 3.35
N SER A 96 0.70 8.09 3.10
CA SER A 96 -0.25 7.06 2.66
C SER A 96 -1.29 6.73 3.73
N ILE A 97 -0.88 6.69 5.01
CA ILE A 97 -1.77 6.48 6.14
C ILE A 97 -2.69 7.69 6.35
N LEU A 98 -2.16 8.92 6.28
CA LEU A 98 -2.96 10.15 6.35
C LEU A 98 -3.98 10.20 5.22
N MET A 99 -3.60 9.84 4.00
CA MET A 99 -4.54 9.76 2.87
C MET A 99 -5.66 8.75 3.14
N LEU A 100 -5.37 7.63 3.79
CA LEU A 100 -6.40 6.64 4.15
C LEU A 100 -7.35 7.12 5.24
N ILE A 101 -6.83 7.82 6.24
CA ILE A 101 -7.63 8.33 7.36
C ILE A 101 -8.48 9.54 6.94
N LEU A 102 -7.95 10.42 6.09
CA LEU A 102 -8.62 11.66 5.68
C LEU A 102 -9.58 11.49 4.49
N ASN A 103 -9.47 10.40 3.74
CA ASN A 103 -10.29 10.11 2.56
C ASN A 103 -11.39 9.06 2.86
N TRP A 104 -11.70 8.87 4.15
CA TRP A 104 -12.81 8.11 4.70
C TRP A 104 -13.71 9.07 5.51
#